data_AF-B8ITM9-F1
#
_entry.id   AF-B8ITM9-F1
#
_cell.length_a   1.000
_cell.length_b   1.000
_cell.length_c   1.000
_cell.angle_alpha   90.00
_cell.angle_beta   90.00
_cell.angle_gamma   90.00
#
_symmetry.space_group_name_H-M   'P 1'
#
loop_
_entity.id
_entity.type
_entity.pdbx_description
1 polymer ?
#
loop_
_entity_poly.entity_id
_entity_poly.type
_entity_poly.pdbx_seq_one_letter_code
_entity_poly.pdbx_strand_id
1 'polypeptide(L)' 'MADAINTKPWDPVEYLDSISTVTAYLEAALEDGSPILLAKAVENSIRALGRIEARVVANPLG' A
#
# COMPACT_ATOMS: atom_id res chain seq x y z
N MET A 1 31.44 0.27 18.98
CA MET A 1 31.08 0.57 17.57
C MET A 1 29.60 0.25 17.46
N ALA A 2 28.75 1.21 17.10
CA ALA A 2 27.33 0.92 16.90
C ALA A 2 27.20 0.16 15.58
N ASP A 3 26.57 -1.01 15.59
CA ASP A 3 26.25 -1.73 14.36
C ASP A 3 25.41 -0.82 13.46
N ALA A 4 25.78 -0.75 12.18
CA ALA A 4 25.04 0.06 11.21
C ALA A 4 23.63 -0.50 11.05
N ILE A 5 22.62 0.34 11.26
CA ILE A 5 21.21 -0.03 11.05
C ILE A 5 20.99 -0.26 9.55
N ASN A 6 20.60 -1.49 9.19
CA ASN A 6 20.27 -1.83 7.81
C ASN A 6 18.86 -1.36 7.46
N THR A 7 18.73 -0.45 6.50
CA THR A 7 17.46 0.07 6.01
C THR A 7 17.21 -0.34 4.57
N LYS A 8 15.94 -0.40 4.17
CA LYS A 8 15.52 -0.63 2.78
C LYS A 8 14.60 0.51 2.31
N PRO A 9 14.50 0.77 0.99
CA PRO A 9 13.49 1.68 0.46
C PRO A 9 12.08 1.25 0.92
N TRP A 10 11.26 2.22 1.29
CA TRP A 10 9.89 1.96 1.72
C TRP A 10 8.96 1.87 0.52
N ASP A 11 8.17 0.80 0.45
CA ASP A 11 7.08 0.63 -0.53
C ASP A 11 5.76 0.41 0.23
N PRO A 12 4.80 1.35 0.15
CA PRO A 12 3.51 1.21 0.83
C PRO A 12 2.75 -0.05 0.40
N VAL A 13 2.96 -0.52 -0.83
CA VAL A 13 2.28 -1.71 -1.35
C VAL A 13 2.60 -2.96 -0.52
N GLU A 14 3.70 -2.99 0.23
CA GLU A 14 4.01 -4.07 1.17
C GLU A 14 2.98 -4.22 2.31
N TYR A 15 2.22 -3.16 2.61
CA TYR A 15 1.27 -3.09 3.73
C TYR A 15 -0.20 -2.94 3.29
N LEU A 16 -0.45 -2.68 2.01
CA LEU A 16 -1.79 -2.59 1.43
C LEU A 16 -2.28 -3.97 1.01
N ASP A 17 -2.65 -4.78 2.00
CA ASP A 17 -2.93 -6.21 1.81
C ASP A 17 -4.42 -6.54 1.72
N SER A 18 -5.30 -5.54 1.81
CA SER A 18 -6.74 -5.74 1.92
C SER A 18 -7.47 -4.49 1.46
N ILE A 19 -8.75 -4.61 1.16
CA ILE A 19 -9.56 -3.45 0.77
C ILE A 19 -9.60 -2.42 1.92
N SER A 20 -9.67 -2.86 3.18
CA SER A 20 -9.67 -1.97 4.33
C SER A 20 -8.38 -1.15 4.47
N THR A 21 -7.21 -1.77 4.27
CA THR A 21 -5.92 -1.06 4.32
C THR A 21 -5.75 -0.08 3.15
N VAL A 22 -6.24 -0.45 1.96
CA VAL A 22 -6.31 0.45 0.79
C VAL A 22 -7.20 1.66 1.07
N THR A 23 -8.40 1.45 1.63
CA THR A 23 -9.32 2.56 1.96
C THR A 23 -8.70 3.51 2.98
N ALA A 24 -8.16 2.98 4.09
CA ALA A 24 -7.54 3.82 5.12
C ALA A 24 -6.36 4.63 4.57
N TYR A 25 -5.59 4.06 3.64
CA TYR A 25 -4.49 4.76 2.99
C TYR A 25 -4.95 5.91 2.08
N LEU A 26 -6.03 5.71 1.32
CA LEU A 26 -6.62 6.76 0.49
C LEU A 26 -7.26 7.87 1.33
N GLU A 27 -7.94 7.52 2.43
CA GLU A 27 -8.50 8.48 3.39
C GLU A 27 -7.40 9.36 3.99
N ALA A 28 -6.30 8.76 4.46
CA ALA A 28 -5.16 9.52 4.98
C ALA A 28 -4.56 10.48 3.92
N ALA A 29 -4.48 10.06 2.66
CA ALA A 29 -3.99 10.90 1.58
C ALA A 29 -4.97 12.04 1.21
N LEU A 30 -6.27 11.82 1.37
CA LEU A 30 -7.30 12.87 1.20
C LEU A 30 -7.22 13.91 2.32
N GLU A 31 -7.03 13.48 3.57
CA GLU A 31 -6.90 14.36 4.74
C GLU A 31 -5.67 15.26 4.69
N ASP A 32 -4.56 14.77 4.11
CA ASP A 32 -3.36 15.58 3.88
C ASP A 32 -3.60 16.75 2.90
N GLY A 33 -4.59 16.63 2.03
CA GLY A 33 -5.01 17.68 1.10
C GLY A 33 -4.04 17.94 -0.07
N SER A 34 -2.92 17.22 -0.15
CA SER A 34 -1.97 17.33 -1.26
C SER A 34 -2.43 16.52 -2.48
N PRO A 35 -2.72 17.18 -3.63
CA PRO A 35 -3.12 16.47 -4.84
C PRO A 35 -2.04 15.50 -5.36
N ILE A 36 -0.77 15.81 -5.11
CA ILE A 36 0.37 14.97 -5.52
C ILE A 36 0.43 13.70 -4.66
N LEU A 37 0.19 13.82 -3.34
CA LEU A 37 0.18 12.66 -2.46
C LEU A 37 -1.04 11.78 -2.72
N LEU A 38 -2.21 12.38 -2.97
CA LEU A 38 -3.40 11.64 -3.37
C LEU A 38 -3.18 10.85 -4.67
N ALA A 39 -2.59 11.47 -5.70
CA ALA A 39 -2.31 10.78 -6.97
C ALA A 39 -1.36 9.58 -6.77
N LYS A 40 -0.31 9.74 -5.98
CA LYS A 40 0.61 8.64 -5.62
C LYS A 40 -0.09 7.55 -4.81
N ALA A 41 -0.97 7.94 -3.88
CA ALA A 41 -1.73 6.98 -3.09
C ALA A 41 -2.67 6.14 -3.96
N VAL A 42 -3.29 6.75 -4.97
CA VAL A 42 -4.10 6.05 -5.99
C VAL A 42 -3.24 5.08 -6.80
N GLU A 43 -2.08 5.49 -7.29
CA GLU A 43 -1.16 4.60 -8.04
C GLU A 43 -0.75 3.38 -7.21
N ASN A 44 -0.35 3.59 -5.96
CA ASN A 44 0.02 2.51 -5.04
C ASN A 44 -1.18 1.60 -4.72
N SER A 45 -2.38 2.16 -4.57
CA SER A 45 -3.61 1.41 -4.34
C SER A 45 -3.94 0.50 -5.53
N ILE A 46 -3.76 0.97 -6.77
CA ILE A 46 -3.95 0.13 -7.97
C ILE A 46 -2.99 -1.06 -7.96
N ARG A 47 -1.70 -0.81 -7.68
CA ARG A 47 -0.69 -1.88 -7.55
C ARG A 47 -1.07 -2.90 -6.48
N ALA A 48 -1.55 -2.42 -5.33
CA ALA A 48 -1.98 -3.26 -4.21
C ALA A 48 -3.20 -4.12 -4.55
N LEU A 49 -4.21 -3.53 -5.18
CA LEU A 49 -5.44 -4.23 -5.61
C LEU A 49 -5.13 -5.38 -6.55
N GLY A 50 -4.22 -5.19 -7.52
CA GLY A 50 -3.79 -6.28 -8.40
C GLY A 50 -3.14 -7.46 -7.65
N ARG A 51 -2.41 -7.19 -6.56
CA ARG A 51 -1.85 -8.25 -5.70
C ARG A 51 -2.92 -8.96 -4.87
N ILE A 52 -3.89 -8.20 -4.34
CA ILE A 52 -5.00 -8.74 -3.56
C ILE A 52 -5.85 -9.67 -4.44
N GLU A 53 -6.21 -9.22 -5.64
CA GLU A 53 -6.95 -10.01 -6.62
C GLU A 53 -6.19 -11.29 -6.99
N ALA A 54 -4.90 -11.17 -7.35
CA ALA A 54 -4.07 -12.33 -7.66
C ALA A 54 -4.00 -13.35 -6.51
N ARG A 55 -3.98 -12.88 -5.26
CA ARG A 55 -3.99 -13.75 -4.08
C ARG A 55 -5.33 -14.46 -3.89
N VAL A 56 -6.45 -13.78 -4.10
CA VAL A 56 -7.79 -14.38 -4.06
C VAL A 56 -7.93 -15.44 -5.15
N VAL A 57 -7.43 -15.17 -6.36
CA VAL A 57 -7.45 -16.15 -7.46
C VAL A 57 -6.55 -17.35 -7.15
N ALA A 58 -5.37 -17.13 -6.55
CA ALA A 58 -4.45 -18.19 -6.19
C ALA A 58 -4.92 -19.02 -4.98
N ASN A 59 -5.73 -18.45 -4.09
CA ASN A 59 -6.36 -19.13 -2.97
C ASN A 59 -7.85 -18.74 -2.86
N PRO A 60 -8.72 -19.31 -3.70
CA PRO A 60 -10.12 -18.92 -3.79
C PRO A 60 -10.97 -19.38 -2.60
N LEU A 61 -10.38 -20.16 -1.67
CA LEU A 61 -11.04 -20.75 -0.50
C LEU A 61 -10.33 -20.38 0.81
N GLY A 62 -9.81 -19.16 0.93
CA GLY A 62 -9.47 -18.62 2.26
C GLY A 62 -10.60 -18.85 3.26
#